data_AF-A0A9D8XV52-F1
#
_entry.id   AF-A0A9D8XV52-F1
#
_cell.length_a   1.000
_cell.length_b   1.000
_cell.length_c   1.000
_cell.angle_alpha   90.00
_cell.angle_beta   90.00
_cell.angle_gamma   90.00
#
_symmetry.space_group_name_H-M   'P 1'
#
loop_
_entity.id
_entity.type
_entity.pdbx_description
1 polymer ?
#
loop_
_entity_poly.entity_id
_entity_poly.type
_entity_poly.pdbx_seq_one_letter_code
_entity_poly.pdbx_strand_id
1 'polypeptide(L)'
;WIVTSHCRSSESKICDLKTGLPLNLTIDNFITDYDDKLRKKLFEKVKAELLGIYMESELTDFMNNGYDDFKISEDFILNEDGVSFIYNGWYDLRVGNSYDLIGATISLDDMEEFVQEEYQYLLKLCKKQKRLEKRRNKQ
;
A
#
# COMPACT_ATOMS: atom_id res chain seq x y z
N TRP A 1 9.01 2.27 -12.77
CA TRP A 1 8.22 1.15 -13.35
C TRP A 1 7.31 0.58 -12.29
N ILE A 2 6.00 0.76 -12.49
CA ILE A 2 4.96 0.21 -11.61
C ILE A 2 4.91 -1.30 -11.85
N VAL A 3 4.91 -2.07 -10.77
CA VAL A 3 4.38 -3.42 -10.82
C VAL A 3 2.86 -3.30 -10.68
N THR A 4 2.16 -3.26 -11.80
CA THR A 4 0.70 -3.41 -11.86
C THR A 4 0.40 -4.65 -12.65
N SER A 5 -0.47 -5.52 -12.15
CA SER A 5 -1.19 -6.40 -13.05
C SER A 5 -2.26 -5.59 -13.77
N HIS A 6 -2.42 -5.87 -15.05
CA HIS A 6 -3.74 -5.97 -15.66
C HIS A 6 -3.66 -7.09 -16.69
N CYS A 7 -4.25 -8.24 -16.34
CA CYS A 7 -4.55 -9.29 -17.29
C CYS A 7 -6.03 -9.68 -17.09
N ARG A 8 -6.93 -8.83 -17.60
CA ARG A 8 -8.37 -9.08 -17.87
C ARG A 8 -9.30 -9.55 -16.73
N SER A 9 -8.85 -9.79 -15.51
CA SER A 9 -9.70 -10.04 -14.34
C SER A 9 -9.18 -9.26 -13.13
N SER A 10 -10.07 -8.93 -12.21
CA SER A 10 -9.96 -7.99 -11.09
C SER A 10 -8.95 -8.33 -9.97
N GLU A 11 -7.75 -8.82 -10.29
CA GLU A 11 -6.72 -9.19 -9.30
C GLU A 11 -5.36 -8.51 -9.58
N SER A 12 -4.82 -7.82 -8.56
CA SER A 12 -3.48 -7.23 -8.53
C SER A 12 -2.40 -8.33 -8.40
N LYS A 13 -1.46 -8.45 -9.36
CA LYS A 13 -0.32 -9.39 -9.31
C LYS A 13 1.00 -8.64 -9.41
N ILE A 14 1.90 -8.95 -8.48
CA ILE A 14 3.26 -8.41 -8.48
C ILE A 14 4.12 -9.31 -9.39
N CYS A 15 5.03 -8.78 -10.22
CA CYS A 15 5.89 -9.55 -11.12
C CYS A 15 7.38 -9.33 -10.82
N ASP A 16 8.15 -10.42 -10.89
CA ASP A 16 9.62 -10.39 -10.80
C ASP A 16 10.19 -9.96 -12.15
N LEU A 17 10.95 -8.86 -12.16
CA LEU A 17 11.54 -8.28 -13.36
C LEU A 17 12.69 -9.10 -13.96
N LYS A 18 13.30 -10.01 -13.18
CA LYS A 18 14.38 -10.90 -13.65
C LYS A 18 13.83 -12.12 -14.38
N THR A 19 12.68 -12.62 -13.94
CA THR A 19 12.08 -13.85 -14.49
C THR A 19 10.87 -13.57 -15.39
N GLY A 20 10.29 -12.38 -15.31
CA GLY A 20 9.04 -12.02 -16.00
C GLY A 20 7.82 -12.76 -15.45
N LEU A 21 7.96 -13.48 -14.34
CA LEU A 21 6.90 -14.28 -13.74
C LEU A 21 6.17 -13.49 -12.65
N PRO A 22 4.85 -13.70 -12.48
CA PRO A 22 4.13 -13.17 -11.34
C PRO A 22 4.73 -13.77 -10.05
N LEU A 23 5.16 -12.89 -9.16
CA LEU A 23 5.35 -13.19 -7.76
C LEU A 23 3.97 -13.41 -7.14
N ASN A 24 3.74 -14.61 -6.61
CA ASN A 24 2.53 -14.93 -5.87
C ASN A 24 2.62 -14.34 -4.45
N LEU A 25 2.67 -13.00 -4.38
CA LEU A 25 2.74 -12.26 -3.13
C LEU A 25 1.33 -12.03 -2.59
N THR A 26 1.11 -12.45 -1.36
CA THR A 26 -0.03 -12.06 -0.53
C THR A 26 0.48 -11.14 0.57
N ILE A 27 -0.40 -10.39 1.24
CA ILE A 27 0.11 -9.54 2.32
C ILE A 27 0.74 -10.38 3.45
N ASP A 28 0.15 -11.54 3.72
CA ASP A 28 0.60 -12.51 4.73
C ASP A 28 2.02 -13.05 4.46
N ASN A 29 2.42 -13.21 3.19
CA ASN A 29 3.76 -13.66 2.86
C ASN A 29 4.73 -12.49 2.60
N PHE A 30 4.22 -11.31 2.27
CA PHE A 30 5.08 -10.18 1.98
C PHE A 30 5.54 -9.46 3.26
N ILE A 31 4.67 -9.41 4.26
CA ILE A 31 4.89 -8.71 5.53
C ILE A 31 5.12 -9.72 6.65
N THR A 32 6.03 -9.40 7.54
CA THR A 32 6.33 -10.16 8.75
C THR A 32 5.23 -9.86 9.76
N ASP A 33 4.47 -10.89 10.18
CA ASP A 33 3.35 -10.90 11.16
C ASP A 33 2.68 -9.54 11.46
N TYR A 34 1.40 -9.39 11.09
CA TYR A 34 0.52 -8.22 11.31
C TYR A 34 0.91 -7.32 12.51
N ASP A 35 1.91 -6.47 12.28
CA ASP A 35 2.47 -5.62 13.32
C ASP A 35 1.48 -4.46 13.55
N ASP A 36 0.97 -4.35 14.77
CA ASP A 36 0.07 -3.26 15.17
C ASP A 36 0.71 -1.88 14.89
N LYS A 37 2.04 -1.77 14.85
CA LYS A 37 2.75 -0.57 14.40
C LYS A 37 2.47 -0.25 12.93
N LEU A 38 2.55 -1.25 12.02
CA LEU A 38 2.27 -1.03 10.61
C LEU A 38 0.79 -0.67 10.43
N ARG A 39 -0.09 -1.40 11.11
CA ARG A 39 -1.54 -1.13 11.13
C ARG A 39 -1.83 0.31 11.56
N LYS A 40 -1.19 0.77 12.65
CA LYS A 40 -1.30 2.15 13.13
C LYS A 40 -0.75 3.17 12.14
N LYS A 41 0.42 2.92 11.53
CA LYS A 41 1.00 3.81 10.50
C LYS A 41 0.05 3.93 9.29
N LEU A 42 -0.56 2.83 8.87
CA LEU A 42 -1.51 2.81 7.77
C LEU A 42 -2.81 3.55 8.12
N PHE A 43 -3.36 3.32 9.31
CA PHE A 43 -4.57 4.00 9.77
C PHE A 43 -4.39 5.52 9.77
N GLU A 44 -3.29 6.04 10.32
CA GLU A 44 -3.03 7.49 10.33
C GLU A 44 -2.89 8.07 8.92
N LYS A 45 -2.31 7.31 7.98
CA LYS A 45 -2.23 7.72 6.57
C LYS A 45 -3.60 7.73 5.90
N VAL A 46 -4.38 6.66 6.05
CA VAL A 46 -5.75 6.59 5.52
C VAL A 46 -6.60 7.72 6.09
N LYS A 47 -6.52 7.97 7.38
CA LYS A 47 -7.19 9.09 8.05
C LYS A 47 -6.81 10.44 7.43
N ALA A 48 -5.53 10.68 7.18
CA ALA A 48 -5.07 11.91 6.55
C ALA A 48 -5.59 12.06 5.10
N GLU A 49 -5.58 10.98 4.31
CA GLU A 49 -6.15 10.98 2.95
C GLU A 49 -7.65 11.26 2.97
N LEU A 50 -8.40 10.59 3.86
CA LEU A 50 -9.84 10.80 4.02
C LEU A 50 -10.17 12.24 4.41
N LEU A 51 -9.42 12.85 5.33
CA LEU A 51 -9.61 14.26 5.71
C LEU A 51 -9.23 15.24 4.59
N GLY A 52 -8.45 14.79 3.60
CA GLY A 52 -8.18 15.56 2.37
C GLY A 52 -9.34 15.54 1.37
N ILE A 53 -10.26 14.57 1.50
CA ILE A 53 -11.35 14.32 0.55
C ILE A 53 -12.72 14.70 1.15
N TYR A 54 -12.96 14.31 2.41
CA TYR A 54 -14.23 14.44 3.11
C TYR A 54 -14.12 15.41 4.28
N MET A 55 -15.25 16.00 4.68
CA MET A 55 -15.31 16.77 5.91
C MET A 55 -15.27 15.83 7.12
N GLU A 56 -14.67 16.28 8.23
CA GLU A 56 -14.55 15.48 9.45
C GLU A 56 -15.91 14.97 9.98
N SER A 57 -16.98 15.76 9.80
CA SER A 57 -18.34 15.34 10.17
C SER A 57 -18.83 14.10 9.42
N GLU A 58 -18.36 13.88 8.19
CA GLU A 58 -18.68 12.71 7.36
C GLU A 58 -17.86 11.48 7.76
N LEU A 59 -16.79 11.67 8.52
CA LEU A 59 -15.87 10.62 8.98
C LEU A 59 -16.11 10.23 10.44
N THR A 60 -17.16 10.73 11.10
CA THR A 60 -17.39 10.57 12.54
C THR A 60 -17.24 9.11 13.01
N ASP A 61 -17.83 8.16 12.29
CA ASP A 61 -17.76 6.73 12.65
C ASP A 61 -16.35 6.16 12.49
N PHE A 62 -15.66 6.49 11.40
CA PHE A 62 -14.27 6.11 11.17
C PHE A 62 -13.32 6.73 12.21
N MET A 63 -13.56 7.99 12.59
CA MET A 63 -12.73 8.71 13.55
C MET A 63 -12.87 8.18 14.98
N ASN A 64 -14.08 7.75 15.36
CA ASN A 64 -14.34 7.29 16.73
C ASN A 64 -14.08 5.80 16.93
N ASN A 65 -14.39 4.96 15.93
CA ASN A 65 -14.34 3.50 16.07
C ASN A 65 -13.54 2.81 14.95
N GLY A 66 -13.05 3.56 13.96
CA GLY A 66 -12.47 2.98 12.75
C GLY A 66 -11.21 2.15 13.01
N TYR A 67 -10.42 2.48 14.04
CA TYR A 67 -9.17 1.75 14.30
C TYR A 67 -9.37 0.30 14.75
N ASP A 68 -10.39 0.04 15.55
CA ASP A 68 -10.64 -1.31 16.09
C ASP A 68 -11.00 -2.29 14.97
N ASP A 69 -11.76 -1.82 13.98
CA ASP A 69 -12.15 -2.57 12.79
C ASP A 69 -11.11 -2.47 11.65
N PHE A 70 -10.12 -1.59 11.75
CA PHE A 70 -9.13 -1.37 10.71
C PHE A 70 -8.21 -2.58 10.55
N LYS A 71 -8.11 -3.05 9.31
CA LYS A 71 -7.23 -4.13 8.89
C LYS A 71 -6.26 -3.62 7.85
N ILE A 72 -5.11 -4.27 7.75
CA ILE A 72 -4.20 -4.02 6.63
C ILE A 72 -4.87 -4.56 5.36
N SER A 73 -4.88 -3.79 4.28
CA SER A 73 -5.46 -4.25 3.01
C SER A 73 -4.65 -5.40 2.40
N GLU A 74 -5.37 -6.39 1.87
CA GLU A 74 -4.82 -7.46 1.02
C GLU A 74 -4.37 -6.92 -0.35
N ASP A 75 -4.97 -5.81 -0.79
CA ASP A 75 -4.65 -5.16 -2.06
C ASP A 75 -3.52 -4.16 -1.86
N PHE A 76 -2.32 -4.49 -2.37
CA PHE A 76 -1.17 -3.61 -2.29
C PHE A 76 -0.35 -3.56 -3.58
N ILE A 77 0.37 -2.45 -3.76
CA ILE A 77 1.24 -2.17 -4.89
C ILE A 77 2.62 -1.75 -4.36
N LEU A 78 3.66 -2.44 -4.82
CA LEU A 78 5.05 -1.99 -4.62
C LEU A 78 5.47 -1.10 -5.80
N ASN A 79 5.87 0.15 -5.51
CA ASN A 79 6.34 1.12 -6.49
C ASN A 79 7.62 1.83 -6.03
N GLU A 80 8.01 2.90 -6.72
CA GLU A 80 9.24 3.64 -6.41
C GLU A 80 9.15 4.56 -5.17
N ASP A 81 7.94 4.87 -4.73
CA ASP A 81 7.68 5.68 -3.55
C ASP A 81 7.51 4.84 -2.30
N GLY A 82 7.02 3.61 -2.45
CA GLY A 82 6.78 2.74 -1.32
C GLY A 82 5.91 1.53 -1.64
N VAL A 83 5.28 1.03 -0.58
CA VAL A 83 4.20 0.05 -0.67
C VAL A 83 2.89 0.80 -0.42
N SER A 84 2.04 0.85 -1.44
CA SER A 84 0.71 1.46 -1.40
C SER A 84 -0.33 0.40 -1.11
N PHE A 85 -1.07 0.55 -0.02
CA PHE A 85 -2.19 -0.30 0.37
C PHE A 85 -3.47 0.37 -0.08
N ILE A 86 -4.37 -0.37 -0.72
CA ILE A 86 -5.58 0.17 -1.34
C ILE A 86 -6.79 -0.27 -0.53
N TYR A 87 -7.61 0.69 -0.11
CA TYR A 87 -8.80 0.45 0.69
C TYR A 87 -10.03 0.94 -0.07
N ASN A 88 -11.11 0.18 -0.03
CA ASN A 88 -12.42 0.64 -0.46
C ASN A 88 -13.07 1.49 0.63
N GLY A 89 -13.50 2.70 0.27
CA GLY A 89 -14.13 3.65 1.19
C GLY A 89 -15.30 3.07 1.97
N TRP A 90 -16.20 2.32 1.32
CA TRP A 90 -17.32 1.67 1.98
C TRP A 90 -16.89 0.35 2.63
N TYR A 91 -16.40 -0.62 1.86
CA TYR A 91 -16.23 -1.98 2.37
C TYR A 91 -15.16 -2.09 3.47
N ASP A 92 -14.04 -1.39 3.31
CA ASP A 92 -12.91 -1.52 4.24
C ASP A 92 -12.95 -0.44 5.33
N LEU A 93 -13.33 0.79 4.96
CA LEU A 93 -13.24 1.95 5.85
C LEU A 93 -14.58 2.39 6.45
N ARG A 94 -15.70 1.87 5.93
CA ARG A 94 -17.07 2.24 6.34
C ARG A 94 -17.35 3.75 6.29
N VAL A 95 -16.72 4.44 5.36
CA VAL A 95 -16.88 5.87 5.14
C VAL A 95 -18.03 6.11 4.16
N GLY A 96 -19.24 6.29 4.71
CA GLY A 96 -20.45 6.64 3.95
C GLY A 96 -20.75 5.68 2.77
N ASN A 97 -21.46 6.18 1.76
CA ASN A 97 -21.69 5.46 0.49
C ASN A 97 -20.52 5.66 -0.51
N SER A 98 -19.30 5.81 -0.02
CA SER A 98 -18.14 6.05 -0.89
C SER A 98 -17.66 4.76 -1.53
N TYR A 99 -17.63 4.73 -2.86
CA TYR A 99 -16.97 3.67 -3.63
C TYR A 99 -15.54 4.05 -4.02
N ASP A 100 -15.01 5.15 -3.46
CA ASP A 100 -13.67 5.63 -3.78
C ASP A 100 -12.61 4.66 -3.24
N LEU A 101 -11.52 4.55 -3.99
CA LEU A 101 -10.33 3.80 -3.56
C LEU A 101 -9.37 4.75 -2.85
N ILE A 102 -9.06 4.45 -1.61
CA ILE A 102 -8.16 5.24 -0.75
C ILE A 102 -6.82 4.51 -0.66
N GLY A 103 -5.75 5.18 -1.09
CA GLY A 103 -4.41 4.62 -1.07
C GLY A 103 -3.60 5.14 0.12
N ALA A 104 -2.97 4.25 0.88
CA ALA A 104 -2.00 4.61 1.92
C ALA A 104 -0.61 4.07 1.59
N THR A 105 0.35 4.97 1.33
CA THR A 105 1.72 4.58 0.97
C THR A 105 2.68 4.67 2.15
N ILE A 106 3.34 3.56 2.48
CA ILE A 106 4.47 3.50 3.42
C ILE A 106 5.76 3.53 2.62
N SER A 107 6.70 4.40 3.02
CA SER A 107 7.94 4.61 2.27
C SER A 107 8.78 3.33 2.16
N LEU A 108 9.62 3.24 1.13
CA LEU A 108 10.54 2.10 0.97
C LEU A 108 11.54 1.95 2.14
N ASP A 109 11.85 3.02 2.87
CA ASP A 109 12.73 2.98 4.04
C ASP A 109 11.95 2.48 5.27
N ASP A 110 10.74 2.98 5.49
CA ASP A 110 9.86 2.52 6.58
C ASP A 110 9.43 1.07 6.42
N MET A 111 9.25 0.59 5.18
CA MET A 111 8.85 -0.79 4.91
C MET A 111 9.94 -1.82 5.19
N GLU A 112 11.21 -1.42 5.33
CA GLU A 112 12.28 -2.38 5.63
C GLU A 112 12.08 -3.08 6.98
N GLU A 113 11.42 -2.45 7.95
CA GLU A 113 11.08 -3.07 9.25
C GLU A 113 9.99 -4.15 9.12
N PHE A 114 9.13 -4.04 8.10
CA PHE A 114 7.90 -4.84 8.02
C PHE A 114 7.96 -5.93 6.96
N VAL A 115 8.74 -5.78 5.90
CA VAL A 115 8.82 -6.75 4.81
C VAL A 115 9.64 -7.97 5.22
N GLN A 116 9.18 -9.17 4.87
CA GLN A 116 9.93 -10.40 5.17
C GLN A 116 11.31 -10.36 4.52
N GLU A 117 12.32 -10.93 5.18
CA GLU A 117 13.73 -10.87 4.75
C GLU A 117 13.92 -11.33 3.29
N GLU A 118 13.17 -12.36 2.87
CA GLU A 118 13.22 -12.90 1.51
C GLU A 118 12.74 -11.92 0.43
N TYR A 119 11.96 -10.89 0.78
CA TYR A 119 11.45 -9.87 -0.15
C TYR A 119 12.14 -8.51 0.00
N GLN A 120 13.07 -8.35 0.94
CA GLN A 120 13.87 -7.12 1.12
C GLN A 120 14.62 -6.69 -0.15
N TYR A 121 14.98 -7.66 -1.01
CA TYR A 121 15.61 -7.35 -2.31
C TYR A 121 14.70 -6.54 -3.24
N LEU A 122 13.37 -6.70 -3.14
CA LEU A 122 12.40 -5.94 -3.94
C LEU A 122 12.44 -4.45 -3.57
N LEU A 123 12.49 -4.14 -2.26
CA LEU A 123 12.65 -2.75 -1.79
C LEU A 123 13.95 -2.13 -2.31
N LYS A 124 15.06 -2.89 -2.27
CA LYS A 124 16.37 -2.45 -2.80
C LYS A 124 16.32 -2.17 -4.31
N LEU A 125 15.61 -3.00 -5.08
CA LEU A 125 15.41 -2.78 -6.51
C LEU A 125 14.63 -1.49 -6.78
N CYS A 126 13.54 -1.23 -6.07
CA CYS A 126 12.77 0.02 -6.20
C CYS A 126 13.64 1.25 -5.87
N LYS A 127 14.42 1.22 -4.79
CA LYS A 127 15.35 2.30 -4.42
C LYS A 127 16.39 2.55 -5.52
N LYS A 128 16.93 1.48 -6.13
CA LYS A 128 17.89 1.59 -7.24
C LYS A 128 17.26 2.23 -8.47
N GLN A 129 16.03 1.85 -8.82
CA GLN A 129 15.31 2.42 -9.96
C GLN A 129 15.03 3.92 -9.76
N LYS A 130 14.52 4.32 -8.59
CA LYS A 130 14.32 5.74 -8.24
C LYS A 130 15.59 6.57 -8.41
N ARG A 131 16.75 6.03 -8.03
CA ARG A 131 18.05 6.68 -8.24
C ARG A 131 18.42 6.81 -9.72
N LEU A 132 18.09 5.83 -10.55
CA LEU A 132 18.35 5.85 -12.00
C LEU A 132 17.43 6.86 -12.72
N GLU A 133 16.15 6.90 -12.38
CA GLU A 133 15.19 7.86 -12.97
C GLU A 133 15.54 9.31 -12.60
N LYS A 134 15.92 9.56 -11.33
CA LYS A 134 16.46 10.88 -10.92
C LYS A 134 17.72 11.28 -11.69
N ARG A 135 18.57 10.33 -12.09
CA ARG A 135 19.77 10.62 -12.91
C ARG A 135 19.37 10.94 -14.36
N ARG A 136 18.36 10.25 -14.91
CA ARG A 136 17.85 10.51 -16.27
C ARG A 136 17.21 11.89 -16.39
N ASN A 137 16.40 12.31 -15.41
CA ASN A 137 15.68 13.59 -15.46
C ASN A 137 16.54 14.83 -15.16
N LYS A 138 17.83 14.64 -14.86
CA LYS A 138 18.81 15.74 -14.70
C LYS A 138 19.67 15.96 -15.95
N GLN A 139 19.50 15.13 -16.98
CA GLN A 139 20.07 15.30 -18.32
C GLN A 139 19.01 15.92 -19.23
#